data_AF-A0A1V9K0B2-F1
#
_entry.id   AF-A0A1V9K0B2-F1
#
_cell.length_a   1.000
_cell.length_b   1.000
_cell.length_c   1.000
_cell.angle_alpha   90.00
_cell.angle_beta   90.00
_cell.angle_gamma   90.00
#
_symmetry.space_group_name_H-M   'P 1'
#
loop_
_entity.id
_entity.type
_entity.pdbx_description
1 polymer ?
#
loop_
_entity_poly.entity_id
_entity_poly.type
_entity_poly.pdbx_seq_one_letter_code
_entity_poly.pdbx_strand_id
1 'polypeptide(L)'
;MDQKLASPLTNPQTEATHYGISVCNIGEDGDMLALGHPGDRRALAAFNRHARVFIGLCNLADDPRATLSEWVGSTQEKWVIFRKPDPEQGEDPDYVWVCDDADASTPGALPVTVLVLN
;
A
#
# COMPACT_ATOMS: atom_id res chain seq x y z
N MET A 1 -30.40 -1.34 -7.37
CA MET A 1 -29.77 -0.04 -7.65
C MET A 1 -28.43 -0.41 -8.24
N ASP A 2 -28.28 -0.33 -9.56
CA ASP A 2 -27.07 -0.79 -10.25
C ASP A 2 -25.95 0.20 -9.96
N GLN A 3 -25.03 -0.21 -9.09
CA GLN A 3 -23.85 0.56 -8.72
C GLN A 3 -22.95 0.62 -9.95
N LYS A 4 -22.85 1.79 -10.57
CA LYS A 4 -21.93 2.02 -11.69
C LYS A 4 -20.53 2.09 -11.10
N LEU A 5 -19.90 0.95 -10.88
CA LEU A 5 -18.50 0.85 -10.43
C LEU A 5 -17.66 1.72 -11.38
N ALA A 6 -17.01 2.75 -10.82
CA ALA A 6 -16.05 3.56 -11.56
C ALA A 6 -15.01 2.63 -12.18
N SER A 7 -14.57 2.91 -13.42
CA SER A 7 -13.59 2.06 -14.09
C SER A 7 -12.30 1.96 -13.25
N PRO A 8 -11.75 0.74 -13.03
CA PRO A 8 -10.52 0.56 -12.29
C PRO A 8 -9.36 1.42 -12.80
N LEU A 9 -8.60 2.00 -11.88
CA LEU A 9 -7.35 2.68 -12.16
C LEU A 9 -6.23 1.63 -12.28
N THR A 10 -5.62 1.54 -13.47
CA THR A 10 -4.57 0.54 -13.73
C THR A 10 -3.16 1.03 -13.45
N ASN A 11 -3.00 2.30 -13.06
CA ASN A 11 -1.72 2.91 -12.69
C ASN A 11 -1.93 3.88 -11.52
N PRO A 12 -2.12 3.38 -10.29
CA PRO A 12 -2.32 4.22 -9.14
C PRO A 12 -1.07 5.07 -8.86
N GLN A 13 -1.28 6.32 -8.47
CA GLN A 13 -0.18 7.19 -8.06
C GLN A 13 0.43 6.65 -6.76
N THR A 14 1.76 6.62 -6.71
CA THR A 14 2.56 6.26 -5.53
C THR A 14 3.48 7.42 -5.16
N GLU A 15 4.02 7.43 -3.94
CA GLU A 15 4.84 8.53 -3.42
C GLU A 15 6.30 8.41 -3.87
N ALA A 16 6.80 7.17 -3.98
CA ALA A 16 8.20 6.92 -4.32
C ALA A 16 8.43 5.56 -4.97
N THR A 17 9.65 5.36 -5.47
CA THR A 17 10.15 4.05 -5.87
C THR A 17 11.47 3.76 -5.14
N HIS A 18 11.53 2.62 -4.47
CA HIS A 18 12.71 2.16 -3.74
C HIS A 18 13.06 0.73 -4.15
N TYR A 19 14.32 0.48 -4.52
CA TYR A 19 14.79 -0.83 -5.00
C TYR A 19 13.93 -1.42 -6.14
N GLY A 20 13.42 -0.55 -7.01
CA GLY A 20 12.53 -0.91 -8.12
C GLY A 20 11.09 -1.25 -7.72
N ILE A 21 10.67 -0.88 -6.51
CA ILE A 21 9.32 -1.14 -5.97
C ILE A 21 8.66 0.20 -5.69
N SER A 22 7.52 0.46 -6.32
CA SER A 22 6.71 1.64 -6.07
C SER A 22 5.97 1.51 -4.75
N VAL A 23 6.06 2.54 -3.90
CA VAL A 23 5.56 2.55 -2.52
C VAL A 23 4.82 3.84 -2.19
N CYS A 24 3.87 3.76 -1.27
CA CYS A 24 3.20 4.91 -0.66
C CYS A 24 2.71 4.56 0.74
N ASN A 25 2.51 5.58 1.55
CA ASN A 25 1.69 5.46 2.76
C ASN A 25 0.22 5.27 2.38
N ILE A 26 -0.49 4.48 3.18
CA ILE A 26 -1.94 4.34 3.14
C ILE A 26 -2.48 4.58 4.55
N GLY A 27 -3.67 5.16 4.67
CA GLY A 27 -4.23 5.53 5.98
C GLY A 27 -3.41 6.58 6.73
N GLU A 28 -3.66 6.71 8.04
CA GLU A 28 -3.04 7.73 8.89
C GLU A 28 -1.93 7.18 9.81
N ASP A 29 -1.96 5.88 10.10
CA ASP A 29 -1.13 5.28 11.16
C ASP A 29 0.25 4.81 10.70
N GLY A 30 0.63 5.08 9.45
CA GLY A 30 1.91 4.66 8.87
C GLY A 30 1.87 3.29 8.19
N ASP A 31 0.66 2.78 7.92
CA ASP A 31 0.47 1.67 6.99
C ASP A 31 1.05 2.02 5.61
N MET A 32 1.56 1.03 4.91
CA MET A 32 2.21 1.25 3.61
C MET A 32 1.76 0.22 2.59
N LEU A 33 1.76 0.64 1.33
CA LEU A 33 1.45 -0.20 0.19
C LEU A 33 2.62 -0.19 -0.79
N ALA A 34 2.99 -1.38 -1.26
CA ALA A 34 3.91 -1.60 -2.37
C ALA A 34 3.15 -2.20 -3.55
N LEU A 35 3.41 -1.71 -4.77
CA LEU A 35 2.88 -2.35 -5.97
C LEU A 35 3.62 -3.66 -6.25
N GLY A 36 2.85 -4.71 -6.56
CA GLY A 36 3.33 -6.05 -6.82
C GLY A 36 3.39 -6.96 -5.60
N HIS A 37 3.85 -8.19 -5.87
CA HIS A 37 4.20 -9.22 -4.88
C HIS A 37 5.73 -9.42 -4.88
N PRO A 38 6.52 -8.44 -4.41
CA PRO A 38 7.98 -8.55 -4.37
C PRO A 38 8.49 -9.52 -3.30
N GLY A 39 7.60 -10.05 -2.44
CA GLY A 39 7.91 -10.82 -1.24
C GLY A 39 8.39 -9.97 -0.07
N ASP A 40 8.18 -10.48 1.15
CA ASP A 40 8.39 -9.78 2.43
C ASP A 40 9.72 -9.04 2.51
N ARG A 41 10.84 -9.71 2.22
CA ARG A 41 12.18 -9.11 2.40
C ARG A 41 12.37 -7.84 1.55
N ARG A 42 11.86 -7.86 0.31
CA ARG A 42 12.00 -6.74 -0.61
C ARG A 42 10.98 -5.65 -0.30
N ALA A 43 9.75 -6.02 0.05
CA ALA A 43 8.72 -5.09 0.51
C ALA A 43 9.20 -4.32 1.75
N LEU A 44 9.61 -5.03 2.80
CA LEU A 44 10.11 -4.43 4.05
C LEU A 44 11.34 -3.54 3.82
N ALA A 45 12.25 -3.92 2.91
CA ALA A 45 13.38 -3.06 2.55
C ALA A 45 12.92 -1.74 1.90
N ALA A 46 11.96 -1.81 0.98
CA ALA A 46 11.39 -0.63 0.33
C ALA A 46 10.63 0.26 1.32
N PHE A 47 9.77 -0.32 2.17
CA PHE A 47 9.04 0.41 3.22
C PHE A 47 10.00 1.07 4.22
N ASN A 48 11.03 0.35 4.68
CA ASN A 48 12.00 0.93 5.62
C ASN A 48 12.78 2.10 5.00
N ARG A 49 13.07 2.04 3.70
CA ARG A 49 13.66 3.18 2.99
C ARG A 49 12.67 4.34 2.88
N HIS A 50 11.40 4.05 2.61
CA HIS A 50 10.34 5.05 2.52
C HIS A 50 10.17 5.79 3.84
N ALA A 51 10.01 5.04 4.94
CA ALA A 51 9.90 5.58 6.31
C ALA A 51 11.03 6.55 6.65
N ARG A 52 12.28 6.20 6.30
CA ARG A 52 13.45 7.06 6.55
C ARG A 52 13.47 8.33 5.72
N VAL A 53 13.00 8.28 4.47
CA VAL A 53 13.10 9.41 3.52
C VAL A 53 11.91 10.35 3.63
N PHE A 54 10.70 9.80 3.79
CA PHE A 54 9.46 10.57 3.76
C PHE A 54 8.91 10.90 5.14
N ILE A 55 9.03 9.97 6.10
CA ILE A 55 8.47 10.14 7.46
C ILE A 55 9.54 10.68 8.43
N GLY A 56 10.82 10.35 8.19
CA GLY A 56 11.95 10.76 9.03
C GLY A 56 12.25 9.81 10.18
N LEU A 57 11.63 8.62 10.20
CA LEU A 57 11.90 7.60 11.21
C LEU A 57 13.29 6.99 11.02
N CYS A 58 13.90 6.48 12.09
CA CYS A 58 15.19 5.78 11.97
C CYS A 58 15.07 4.39 11.30
N ASN A 59 13.89 3.77 11.37
CA ASN A 59 13.43 2.60 10.61
C ASN A 59 11.90 2.43 10.76
N LEU A 60 11.32 1.34 10.28
CA LEU A 60 9.88 1.04 10.42
C LEU A 60 9.37 1.06 11.87
N ALA A 61 10.21 0.67 12.84
CA ALA A 61 9.87 0.65 14.26
C ALA A 61 10.15 1.97 14.98
N ASP A 62 10.81 2.91 14.29
CA ASP A 62 11.54 4.02 14.90
C ASP A 62 12.43 3.63 16.11
N ASP A 63 12.96 2.40 16.10
CA ASP A 63 13.89 1.90 17.12
C ASP A 63 15.15 1.37 16.46
N PRO A 64 16.34 1.97 16.65
CA PRO A 64 17.58 1.53 16.01
C PRO A 64 18.00 0.09 16.36
N ARG A 65 17.37 -0.54 17.36
CA ARG A 65 17.62 -1.93 17.78
C ARG A 65 16.67 -2.93 17.12
N ALA A 66 15.60 -2.47 16.48
CA ALA A 66 14.62 -3.33 15.86
C ALA A 66 15.25 -4.21 14.77
N THR A 67 14.81 -5.46 14.74
CA THR A 67 15.36 -6.49 13.85
C THR A 67 14.36 -6.87 12.77
N LEU A 68 14.83 -7.32 11.60
CA LEU A 68 13.93 -7.74 10.51
C LEU A 68 12.93 -8.81 10.96
N SER A 69 13.32 -9.72 11.84
CA SER A 69 12.46 -10.80 12.37
C SER A 69 11.22 -10.30 13.11
N GLU A 70 11.25 -9.08 13.65
CA GLU A 70 10.09 -8.47 14.31
C GLU A 70 9.02 -8.01 13.31
N TRP A 71 9.38 -7.92 12.03
CA TRP A 71 8.55 -7.37 10.95
C TRP A 71 8.18 -8.40 9.88
N VAL A 72 8.86 -9.55 9.88
CA VAL A 72 8.52 -10.67 8.99
C VAL A 72 7.14 -11.19 9.38
N GLY A 73 6.21 -11.22 8.42
CA GLY A 73 4.81 -11.58 8.66
C GLY A 73 3.88 -10.39 8.94
N SER A 74 4.41 -9.17 9.09
CA SER A 74 3.59 -7.93 9.17
C SER A 74 3.14 -7.46 7.78
N THR A 75 3.63 -8.10 6.71
CA THR A 75 3.23 -7.84 5.34
C THR A 75 2.19 -8.85 4.85
N GLN A 76 1.26 -8.39 4.03
CA GLN A 76 0.25 -9.23 3.37
C GLN A 76 0.25 -8.97 1.87
N GLU A 77 0.39 -10.02 1.07
CA GLU A 77 0.20 -9.96 -0.38
C GLU A 77 -1.29 -10.07 -0.72
N LYS A 78 -1.83 -9.07 -1.42
CA LYS A 78 -3.25 -8.95 -1.77
C LYS A 78 -3.43 -8.63 -3.25
N TRP A 79 -4.65 -8.81 -3.74
CA TRP A 79 -5.11 -8.26 -5.01
C TRP A 79 -6.15 -7.19 -4.71
N VAL A 80 -6.06 -6.06 -5.39
CA VAL A 80 -6.97 -4.92 -5.14
C VAL A 80 -7.41 -4.26 -6.45
N ILE A 81 -8.58 -3.63 -6.42
CA ILE A 81 -8.99 -2.66 -7.45
C ILE A 81 -8.74 -1.27 -6.91
N PHE A 82 -8.02 -0.44 -7.66
CA PHE A 82 -7.93 0.99 -7.38
C PHE A 82 -9.07 1.72 -8.09
N ARG A 83 -9.71 2.66 -7.41
CA ARG A 83 -10.72 3.56 -8.00
C ARG A 83 -10.64 4.95 -7.40
N LYS A 84 -11.37 5.89 -7.99
CA LYS A 84 -11.56 7.20 -7.37
C LYS A 84 -12.44 7.07 -6.11
N PRO A 85 -12.20 7.90 -5.09
CA PRO A 85 -13.10 7.97 -3.95
C PRO A 85 -14.50 8.37 -4.42
N ASP A 86 -15.51 7.80 -3.79
CA ASP A 86 -16.93 8.07 -3.99
C ASP A 86 -17.50 8.79 -2.75
N PRO A 87 -17.65 10.13 -2.80
CA PRO A 87 -18.17 10.91 -1.68
C PRO A 87 -19.59 10.51 -1.26
N GLU A 88 -20.39 9.89 -2.15
CA GLU A 88 -21.73 9.40 -1.80
C GLU A 88 -21.66 8.19 -0.82
N GLN A 89 -20.51 7.52 -0.77
CA GLN A 89 -20.23 6.42 0.16
C GLN A 89 -19.45 6.88 1.41
N GLY A 90 -19.26 8.19 1.58
CA GLY A 90 -18.56 8.76 2.72
C GLY A 90 -17.03 8.69 2.62
N GLU A 91 -16.49 8.44 1.42
CA GLU A 91 -15.06 8.44 1.18
C GLU A 91 -14.54 9.87 0.98
N ASP A 92 -13.32 10.14 1.45
CA ASP A 92 -12.71 11.45 1.35
C ASP A 92 -12.32 11.78 -0.12
N PRO A 93 -12.90 12.82 -0.74
CA PRO A 93 -12.56 13.22 -2.11
C PRO A 93 -11.11 13.70 -2.29
N ASP A 94 -10.42 14.06 -1.20
CA ASP A 94 -9.03 14.52 -1.26
C ASP A 94 -8.05 13.36 -1.47
N TYR A 95 -8.47 12.11 -1.23
CA TYR A 95 -7.65 10.95 -1.59
C TYR A 95 -7.55 10.78 -3.10
N VAL A 96 -6.33 10.50 -3.57
CA VAL A 96 -6.05 10.32 -5.00
C VAL A 96 -6.77 9.09 -5.56
N TRP A 97 -6.89 8.05 -4.74
CA TRP A 97 -7.57 6.79 -5.00
C TRP A 97 -7.94 6.11 -3.68
N VAL A 98 -8.89 5.18 -3.76
CA VAL A 98 -9.15 4.15 -2.73
C VAL A 98 -8.89 2.78 -3.35
N CYS A 99 -8.65 1.76 -2.52
CA CYS A 99 -8.49 0.39 -2.98
C CYS A 99 -9.48 -0.55 -2.29
N ASP A 100 -10.15 -1.37 -3.09
CA ASP A 100 -11.05 -2.42 -2.60
C ASP A 100 -10.37 -3.79 -2.73
N ASP A 101 -10.63 -4.70 -1.78
CA ASP A 101 -10.17 -6.08 -1.86
C ASP A 101 -10.73 -6.77 -3.13
N ALA A 102 -9.86 -7.51 -3.80
CA ALA A 102 -10.18 -8.25 -5.01
C ALA A 102 -9.42 -9.59 -5.04
N ASP A 103 -9.59 -10.36 -6.10
CA ASP A 103 -8.80 -11.55 -6.39
C ASP A 103 -8.06 -11.43 -7.73
N ALA A 104 -7.14 -12.36 -7.99
CA ALA A 104 -6.34 -12.38 -9.21
C ALA A 104 -7.17 -12.52 -10.50
N SER A 105 -8.40 -13.01 -10.40
CA SER A 105 -9.29 -13.21 -11.55
C SER A 105 -10.17 -11.99 -11.83
N THR A 106 -10.21 -11.04 -10.90
CA THR A 106 -11.03 -9.84 -11.00
C THR A 106 -10.46 -8.90 -12.08
N PRO A 107 -11.24 -8.50 -13.10
CA PRO A 107 -10.77 -7.61 -14.14
C PRO A 107 -10.27 -6.27 -13.58
N GLY A 108 -9.02 -5.91 -13.92
CA GLY A 108 -8.40 -4.67 -13.45
C GLY A 108 -7.77 -4.76 -12.06
N ALA A 109 -7.81 -5.92 -11.40
CA ALA A 109 -7.11 -6.13 -10.14
C ALA A 109 -5.59 -6.06 -10.32
N LEU A 110 -4.92 -5.41 -9.37
CA LEU A 110 -3.48 -5.28 -9.32
C LEU A 110 -2.92 -5.98 -8.07
N PRO A 111 -1.79 -6.68 -8.18
CA PRO A 111 -1.11 -7.25 -7.02
C PRO A 111 -0.50 -6.13 -6.18
N VAL A 112 -0.65 -6.22 -4.86
CA VAL A 112 -0.05 -5.30 -3.89
C VAL A 112 0.48 -6.06 -2.69
N THR A 113 1.45 -5.48 -2.01
CA THR A 113 1.88 -5.92 -0.68
C THR A 113 1.62 -4.79 0.29
N VAL A 114 0.89 -5.05 1.36
CA VAL A 114 0.58 -4.06 2.39
C VAL A 114 1.34 -4.37 3.66
N LEU A 115 1.87 -3.34 4.30
CA LEU A 115 2.31 -3.36 5.69
C LEU A 115 1.17 -2.80 6.52
N VAL A 116 0.65 -3.61 7.45
CA VAL A 116 -0.35 -3.17 8.42
C VAL A 116 0.32 -3.17 9.78
N LEU A 117 0.35 -2.01 10.43
CA LEU A 117 0.85 -1.87 11.80
C LEU A 117 -0.24 -2.39 12.76
N ASN A 118 0.09 -3.41 13.55
CA ASN A 118 -0.79 -3.96 14.58
C ASN A 118 -0.58 -3.23 15.92
#